data_AF-A0A183NTF0-F1
#
_entry.id   AF-A0A183NTF0-F1
#
_cell.length_a   1.000
_cell.length_b   1.000
_cell.length_c   1.000
_cell.angle_alpha   90.00
_cell.angle_beta   90.00
_cell.angle_gamma   90.00
#
_symmetry.space_group_name_H-M   'P 1'
#
loop_
_entity.id
_entity.type
_entity.pdbx_description
1 polymer ?
#
loop_
_entity_poly.entity_id
_entity_poly.type
_entity_poly.pdbx_seq_one_letter_code
_entity_poly.pdbx_strand_id
1 'polypeptide(L)'
;MIKNSERPIIFSLSNPTSKSECTAERAYRITEVRLLPQMCVKTAGAAEASAPVGLNIHKGRTKILKYNTQNANSITLDEETLEEVETFTYLFSIIDEQGGSDVDVTAWFGQGRCVFAGGSPFNDVLLNVSGKEVHFQPGQCNNSYIFPGVGLAITLCQIRPVLQELFVIAAECLADQVDEKDLDVGRVFPPLRDIRNVSLAIAVHVAKYAYSKGICHYEPQPKDIELYLSQKMYDPNYLPVMPDVYDWPLGVTDAVS
;
A
#
# COMPACT_ATOMS: atom_id res chain seq x y z
N MET A 1 10.19 10.27 18.11
CA MET A 1 10.51 9.64 16.81
C MET A 1 11.89 10.05 16.31
N ILE A 2 12.13 11.35 16.09
CA ILE A 2 13.36 11.81 15.43
C ILE A 2 14.67 11.46 16.18
N LYS A 3 14.63 11.39 17.52
CA LYS A 3 15.78 11.05 18.36
C LYS A 3 16.25 9.59 18.27
N ASN A 4 15.37 8.68 17.88
CA ASN A 4 15.57 7.23 18.10
C ASN A 4 15.60 6.42 16.80
N SER A 5 15.33 7.07 15.67
CA SER A 5 15.29 6.43 14.36
C SER A 5 15.96 7.36 13.37
N GLU A 6 16.88 6.79 12.60
CA GLU A 6 17.53 7.48 11.50
C GLU A 6 16.47 7.97 10.50
N ARG A 7 15.46 7.15 10.20
CA ARG A 7 14.37 7.47 9.27
C ARG A 7 12.99 7.22 9.88
N PRO A 8 12.41 8.19 10.59
CA PRO A 8 11.13 7.99 11.24
C PRO A 8 10.02 7.86 10.20
N ILE A 9 9.21 6.82 10.34
CA ILE A 9 7.97 6.65 9.56
C ILE A 9 6.86 7.45 10.26
N ILE A 10 6.21 8.33 9.50
CA ILE A 10 5.17 9.23 10.00
C ILE A 10 3.95 9.09 9.09
N PHE A 11 2.92 8.40 9.59
CA PHE A 11 1.65 8.27 8.88
C PHE A 11 0.60 9.15 9.54
N SER A 12 0.09 10.12 8.78
CA SER A 12 -0.93 11.04 9.25
C SER A 12 -2.28 10.70 8.62
N LEU A 13 -2.98 9.75 9.23
CA LEU A 13 -4.12 9.05 8.62
C LEU A 13 -5.48 9.70 8.89
N SER A 14 -5.55 10.63 9.83
CA SER A 14 -6.81 11.30 10.16
C SER A 14 -7.35 12.11 8.97
N ASN A 15 -8.63 11.90 8.67
CA ASN A 15 -9.34 12.54 7.56
C ASN A 15 -10.47 13.45 8.07
N PRO A 16 -10.79 14.56 7.37
CA PRO A 16 -10.09 15.13 6.20
C PRO A 16 -8.78 15.84 6.61
N THR A 17 -8.08 16.49 5.68
CA THR A 17 -6.77 17.16 5.93
C THR A 17 -6.76 18.09 7.15
N SER A 18 -7.89 18.73 7.50
CA SER A 18 -8.00 19.59 8.69
C SER A 18 -7.89 18.85 10.03
N LYS A 19 -8.05 17.52 10.02
CA LYS A 19 -7.91 16.63 11.19
C LYS A 19 -6.60 15.84 11.19
N SER A 20 -5.76 16.00 10.17
CA SER A 20 -4.47 15.34 10.08
C SER A 20 -3.58 15.69 11.28
N GLU A 21 -2.91 14.68 11.83
CA GLU A 21 -1.96 14.77 12.94
C GLU A 21 -0.80 15.72 12.64
N CYS A 22 -0.32 15.75 11.39
CA CYS A 22 0.65 16.74 10.91
C CYS A 22 0.67 16.85 9.39
N THR A 23 0.98 18.04 8.88
CA THR A 23 1.21 18.26 7.45
C THR A 23 2.52 17.62 6.98
N ALA A 24 2.57 17.21 5.71
CA ALA A 24 3.79 16.71 5.07
C ALA A 24 4.96 17.71 5.21
N GLU A 25 4.70 18.99 4.94
CA GLU A 25 5.70 20.05 5.07
C GLU A 25 6.27 20.12 6.49
N ARG A 26 5.42 20.04 7.51
CA ARG A 26 5.85 20.07 8.91
C ARG A 26 6.65 18.83 9.27
N ALA A 27 6.25 17.65 8.79
CA ALA A 27 6.97 16.40 9.01
C ALA A 27 8.40 16.50 8.43
N TYR A 28 8.51 16.84 7.14
CA TYR A 28 9.79 16.95 6.48
C TYR A 28 10.70 18.02 7.13
N ARG A 29 10.22 19.25 7.34
CA ARG A 29 11.00 20.33 7.97
C ARG A 29 11.52 19.97 9.36
N ILE A 30 10.68 19.43 10.24
CA ILE A 30 11.09 19.11 11.62
C ILE A 30 12.12 17.98 11.63
N THR A 31 12.05 17.06 10.66
CA THR A 31 13.00 15.95 10.55
C THR A 31 14.34 16.36 9.94
N GLU A 32 14.39 17.51 9.27
CA GLU A 32 15.59 18.14 8.69
C GLU A 32 16.41 18.95 9.71
N VAL A 33 15.74 19.80 10.52
CA VAL A 33 16.36 20.85 11.36
C VAL A 33 17.34 20.35 12.44
N ARG A 34 17.52 19.04 12.63
CA ARG A 34 18.47 18.49 13.62
C ARG A 34 19.85 18.12 13.07
N LEU A 35 20.20 18.54 11.85
CA LEU A 35 21.57 18.49 11.34
C LEU A 35 22.49 19.62 11.88
N LEU A 36 21.98 20.55 12.70
CA LEU A 36 22.86 21.48 13.42
C LEU A 36 23.56 20.75 14.58
N PRO A 37 24.91 20.72 14.60
CA PRO A 37 25.67 19.78 15.39
C PRO A 37 25.54 20.09 16.88
N GLN A 38 25.05 19.13 17.66
CA GLN A 38 25.36 19.09 19.08
C GLN A 38 26.18 17.84 19.40
N MET A 39 27.49 18.11 19.45
CA MET A 39 28.48 17.56 20.37
C MET A 39 29.04 16.17 20.10
N CYS A 40 30.19 16.21 19.42
CA CYS A 40 31.34 15.35 19.70
C CYS A 40 31.60 15.28 21.22
N VAL A 41 31.36 14.12 21.84
CA VAL A 41 32.05 13.69 23.07
C VAL A 41 32.30 12.19 23.00
N LYS A 42 33.58 11.83 23.09
CA LYS A 42 34.18 10.49 23.14
C LYS A 42 33.71 9.69 24.36
N THR A 43 33.62 8.36 24.23
CA THR A 43 34.43 7.43 25.04
C THR A 43 34.48 6.01 24.45
N ALA A 44 35.69 5.46 24.45
CA ALA A 44 36.04 4.09 24.08
C ALA A 44 35.87 3.11 25.25
N GLY A 45 35.73 1.82 24.95
CA GLY A 45 35.85 0.72 25.92
C GLY A 45 35.54 -0.64 25.30
N ALA A 46 36.48 -1.58 25.42
CA ALA A 46 36.60 -2.87 24.74
C ALA A 46 35.84 -4.04 25.39
N ALA A 47 35.59 -5.12 24.64
CA ALA A 47 36.10 -6.50 24.87
C ALA A 47 35.25 -7.60 24.18
N GLU A 48 35.94 -8.65 23.72
CA GLU A 48 35.52 -9.82 22.93
C GLU A 48 34.70 -10.88 23.69
N ALA A 49 33.89 -11.70 22.98
CA ALA A 49 33.86 -13.18 23.03
C ALA A 49 32.82 -13.79 22.06
N SER A 50 33.01 -15.07 21.74
CA SER A 50 32.61 -15.79 20.51
C SER A 50 31.48 -16.83 20.70
N ALA A 51 30.65 -17.00 19.65
CA ALA A 51 29.91 -18.20 19.14
C ALA A 51 28.80 -18.90 19.98
N PRO A 52 27.92 -19.74 19.37
CA PRO A 52 27.19 -19.61 18.09
C PRO A 52 25.65 -19.82 18.22
N VAL A 53 24.94 -19.36 17.19
CA VAL A 53 23.63 -19.80 16.64
C VAL A 53 22.61 -20.44 17.60
N GLY A 54 21.59 -19.63 17.93
CA GLY A 54 20.26 -20.09 18.31
C GLY A 54 19.25 -19.06 17.83
N LEU A 55 18.22 -19.53 17.09
CA LEU A 55 17.08 -18.74 16.61
C LEU A 55 16.55 -17.82 17.72
N ASN A 56 16.84 -16.53 17.60
CA ASN A 56 16.35 -15.51 18.52
C ASN A 56 15.41 -14.57 17.76
N ILE A 57 14.12 -14.89 17.82
CA ILE A 57 13.03 -13.98 17.50
C ILE A 57 13.21 -12.76 18.40
N HIS A 58 13.85 -11.71 17.88
CA HIS A 58 13.96 -10.45 18.58
C HIS A 58 12.58 -9.79 18.58
N LYS A 59 11.87 -9.93 19.70
CA LYS A 59 10.78 -9.03 20.13
C LYS A 59 11.33 -7.62 20.36
N GLY A 60 11.95 -7.02 19.34
CA GLY A 60 12.33 -5.62 19.32
C GLY A 60 11.06 -4.79 19.25
N ARG A 61 10.63 -4.26 20.40
CA ARG A 61 9.52 -3.31 20.50
C ARG A 61 9.81 -2.09 19.61
N THR A 62 9.21 -2.02 18.43
CA THR A 62 8.98 -0.74 17.76
C THR A 62 8.03 0.04 18.66
N LYS A 63 8.55 1.05 19.39
CA LYS A 63 7.71 1.97 20.17
C LYS A 63 6.92 2.86 19.20
N ILE A 64 5.76 2.37 18.77
CA ILE A 64 4.72 3.18 18.13
C ILE A 64 4.06 4.00 19.25
N LEU A 65 4.44 5.26 19.39
CA LEU A 65 3.80 6.19 20.32
C LEU A 65 2.49 6.68 19.68
N LYS A 66 1.37 6.05 20.04
CA LYS A 66 0.02 6.55 19.75
C LYS A 66 -0.17 7.90 20.44
N TYR A 67 -0.59 8.93 19.70
CA TYR A 67 -1.06 10.20 20.30
C TYR A 67 -2.27 10.76 19.54
N ASN A 68 -3.48 10.53 20.07
CA ASN A 68 -4.42 11.53 20.60
C ASN A 68 -5.84 10.93 20.61
N THR A 69 -6.33 10.59 21.81
CA THR A 69 -7.64 9.99 22.11
C THR A 69 -8.72 11.06 22.37
N GLN A 70 -8.90 12.01 21.46
CA GLN A 70 -9.96 13.02 21.59
C GLN A 70 -10.58 13.41 20.25
N ASN A 71 -11.35 12.50 19.65
CA ASN A 71 -12.59 12.79 18.91
C ASN A 71 -13.15 11.50 18.29
N ALA A 72 -13.80 10.68 19.10
CA ALA A 72 -14.76 9.69 18.62
C ALA A 72 -16.16 10.30 18.80
N ASN A 73 -16.64 11.03 17.79
CA ASN A 73 -18.07 11.28 17.69
C ASN A 73 -18.67 10.08 16.95
N SER A 74 -19.36 9.23 17.71
CA SER A 74 -20.13 8.08 17.22
C SER A 74 -21.16 8.54 16.18
N ILE A 75 -21.14 7.95 14.99
CA ILE A 75 -22.21 8.10 14.00
C ILE A 75 -23.10 6.87 14.16
N THR A 76 -24.33 7.07 14.63
CA THR A 76 -25.31 6.00 14.85
C THR A 76 -26.11 5.74 13.58
N LEU A 77 -26.12 4.49 13.12
CA LEU A 77 -27.11 3.93 12.19
C LEU A 77 -27.74 2.72 12.87
N ASP A 78 -29.03 2.82 13.16
CA ASP A 78 -29.98 1.75 13.54
C ASP A 78 -29.53 0.73 14.61
N GLU A 79 -29.22 1.24 15.81
CA GLU A 79 -29.18 0.48 17.09
C GLU A 79 -28.26 -0.76 17.17
N GLU A 80 -27.35 -0.97 16.22
CA GLU A 80 -26.14 -1.78 16.42
C GLU A 80 -24.89 -0.90 16.39
N THR A 81 -24.12 -0.95 17.47
CA THR A 81 -22.81 -0.30 17.57
C THR A 81 -21.82 -1.13 16.75
N LEU A 82 -21.52 -0.70 15.52
CA LEU A 82 -20.36 -1.22 14.80
C LEU A 82 -19.10 -0.83 15.59
N GLU A 83 -18.37 -1.83 16.05
CA GLU A 83 -17.03 -1.70 16.64
C GLU A 83 -16.03 -1.25 15.55
N GLU A 84 -16.18 -0.04 15.03
CA GLU A 84 -15.24 0.61 14.12
C GLU A 84 -14.00 1.10 14.90
N VAL A 85 -13.20 0.18 15.46
CA VAL A 85 -11.86 0.50 16.01
C VAL A 85 -10.80 -0.59 15.73
N GLU A 86 -11.11 -1.69 15.02
CA GLU A 86 -10.09 -2.72 14.74
C GLU A 86 -9.43 -2.65 13.34
N THR A 87 -9.97 -1.87 12.39
CA THR A 87 -9.61 -1.99 10.97
C THR A 87 -8.40 -1.17 10.48
N PHE A 88 -7.43 -0.83 11.35
CA PHE A 88 -6.20 -0.12 10.91
C PHE A 88 -4.89 -0.78 11.35
N THR A 89 -4.93 -2.01 11.85
CA THR A 89 -3.73 -2.70 12.36
C THR A 89 -2.90 -3.41 11.26
N TYR A 90 -3.44 -3.53 10.04
CA TYR A 90 -2.88 -4.50 9.07
C TYR A 90 -1.83 -3.97 8.08
N LEU A 91 -1.68 -2.65 7.91
CA LEU A 91 -0.77 -2.11 6.89
C LEU A 91 0.65 -1.79 7.39
N PHE A 92 0.99 -2.13 8.64
CA PHE A 92 2.21 -1.62 9.31
C PHE A 92 3.25 -2.69 9.68
N SER A 93 3.17 -3.90 9.14
CA SER A 93 4.13 -4.96 9.51
C SER A 93 4.47 -5.86 8.35
N ILE A 94 4.96 -5.29 7.26
CA ILE A 94 5.69 -6.06 6.25
C ILE A 94 6.94 -5.26 5.89
N ILE A 95 8.00 -5.53 6.63
CA ILE A 95 9.37 -5.31 6.17
C ILE A 95 9.91 -6.74 6.04
N ASP A 96 10.31 -7.14 4.83
CA ASP A 96 10.90 -8.44 4.55
C ASP A 96 12.13 -8.69 5.46
N GLU A 97 12.33 -9.94 5.89
CA GLU A 97 13.53 -10.41 6.59
C GLU A 97 14.81 -10.13 5.79
N GLN A 98 14.70 -9.92 4.48
CA GLN A 98 15.85 -9.66 3.60
C GLN A 98 16.39 -8.24 3.64
N GLY A 99 15.85 -7.35 4.50
CA GLY A 99 16.52 -6.12 4.94
C GLY A 99 17.42 -5.51 3.88
N GLY A 100 16.81 -5.01 2.79
CA GLY A 100 17.52 -4.32 1.72
C GLY A 100 18.53 -3.37 2.35
N SER A 101 19.81 -3.54 1.99
CA SER A 101 20.91 -2.97 2.75
C SER A 101 20.69 -1.48 3.03
N ASP A 102 21.02 -1.02 4.24
CA ASP A 102 20.91 0.40 4.67
C ASP A 102 21.53 1.40 3.67
N VAL A 103 22.37 0.91 2.77
CA VAL A 103 23.08 1.64 1.71
C VAL A 103 22.18 2.06 0.53
N ASP A 104 21.13 1.29 0.20
CA ASP A 104 20.24 1.61 -0.93
C ASP A 104 19.18 2.64 -0.55
N VAL A 105 18.64 2.53 0.67
CA VAL A 105 17.68 3.50 1.19
C VAL A 105 18.31 4.89 1.30
N THR A 106 19.63 4.98 1.58
CA THR A 106 20.37 6.25 1.68
C THR A 106 20.34 7.09 0.41
N ALA A 107 20.21 6.47 -0.76
CA ALA A 107 20.10 7.15 -2.05
C ALA A 107 18.68 7.71 -2.33
N TRP A 108 17.63 6.99 -1.94
CA TRP A 108 16.24 7.28 -2.33
C TRP A 108 15.57 8.45 -1.58
N PHE A 109 15.99 8.77 -0.36
CA PHE A 109 15.38 9.85 0.43
C PHE A 109 16.43 10.90 0.75
N GLY A 110 16.71 11.77 -0.21
CA GLY A 110 17.74 12.81 -0.10
C GLY A 110 17.52 13.70 1.12
N GLN A 111 18.22 13.41 2.22
CA GLN A 111 18.41 14.22 3.45
C GLN A 111 17.15 14.75 4.18
N GLY A 112 15.95 14.73 3.58
CA GLY A 112 14.66 14.83 4.23
C GLY A 112 14.37 13.49 4.90
N ARG A 113 14.40 13.51 6.22
CA ARG A 113 14.77 12.31 6.97
C ARG A 113 13.58 11.37 7.25
N CYS A 114 12.34 11.84 7.16
CA CYS A 114 11.17 10.98 7.40
C CYS A 114 10.57 10.37 6.15
N VAL A 115 10.05 9.15 6.32
CA VAL A 115 9.08 8.57 5.39
C VAL A 115 7.70 9.05 5.80
N PHE A 116 6.96 9.71 4.91
CA PHE A 116 5.65 10.29 5.20
C PHE A 116 4.56 9.73 4.29
N ALA A 117 3.40 9.42 4.87
CA ALA A 117 2.17 9.17 4.11
C ALA A 117 0.96 9.81 4.81
N GLY A 118 0.04 10.36 4.04
CA GLY A 118 -1.20 10.97 4.54
C GLY A 118 -2.43 10.10 4.25
N GLY A 119 -3.44 10.13 5.12
CA GLY A 119 -4.76 9.58 4.79
C GLY A 119 -5.51 10.47 3.78
N SER A 120 -5.27 11.77 3.86
CA SER A 120 -5.75 12.79 2.92
C SER A 120 -4.63 13.23 1.97
N PRO A 121 -4.96 13.75 0.77
CA PRO A 121 -3.95 14.27 -0.15
C PRO A 121 -3.26 15.51 0.42
N PHE A 122 -1.96 15.60 0.20
CA PHE A 122 -1.13 16.76 0.54
C PHE A 122 -0.44 17.28 -0.73
N ASN A 123 -0.17 18.59 -0.76
CA ASN A 123 0.60 19.19 -1.83
C ASN A 123 2.07 18.75 -1.75
N ASP A 124 2.74 18.85 -2.90
CA ASP A 124 4.18 18.67 -2.99
C ASP A 124 4.93 19.65 -2.08
N VAL A 125 6.07 19.20 -1.55
CA VAL A 125 6.89 19.96 -0.62
C VAL A 125 8.29 20.15 -1.20
N LEU A 126 8.64 21.41 -1.48
CA LEU A 126 9.99 21.81 -1.86
C LEU A 126 10.77 22.20 -0.61
N LEU A 127 11.89 21.51 -0.37
CA LEU A 127 12.81 21.83 0.74
C LEU A 127 14.23 21.95 0.23
N ASN A 128 14.96 22.91 0.78
CA ASN A 128 16.40 23.02 0.56
C ASN A 128 17.10 22.24 1.67
N VAL A 129 17.60 21.05 1.34
CA VAL A 129 18.32 20.21 2.29
C VAL A 129 19.81 20.21 1.97
N SER A 130 20.61 20.65 2.95
CA SER A 130 22.07 20.83 2.83
C SER A 130 22.54 21.56 1.56
N GLY A 131 21.78 22.58 1.12
CA GLY A 131 22.10 23.37 -0.08
C GLY A 131 21.58 22.78 -1.39
N LYS A 132 20.89 21.63 -1.37
CA LYS A 132 20.25 21.00 -2.53
C LYS A 132 18.73 21.13 -2.41
N GLU A 133 18.08 21.57 -3.48
CA GLU A 133 16.62 21.55 -3.56
C GLU A 133 16.13 20.11 -3.77
N VAL A 134 15.23 19.65 -2.89
CA VAL A 134 14.60 18.34 -2.91
C VAL A 134 13.10 18.52 -3.01
N HIS A 135 12.49 17.77 -3.92
CA HIS A 135 11.06 17.82 -4.21
C HIS A 135 10.39 16.55 -3.68
N PHE A 136 9.62 16.69 -2.60
CA PHE A 136 8.88 15.59 -2.00
C PHE A 136 7.43 15.58 -2.47
N GLN A 137 6.94 14.41 -2.83
CA GLN A 137 5.57 14.17 -3.25
C GLN A 137 4.94 13.16 -2.28
N PRO A 138 4.31 13.61 -1.19
CA PRO A 138 3.82 12.72 -0.14
C PRO A 138 2.74 11.78 -0.67
N GLY A 139 2.92 10.47 -0.45
CA GLY A 139 1.94 9.46 -0.85
C GLY A 139 0.66 9.49 -0.02
N GLN A 140 -0.45 9.07 -0.62
CA GLN A 140 -1.72 8.89 0.09
C GLN A 140 -1.93 7.42 0.48
N CYS A 141 -2.07 7.14 1.77
CA CYS A 141 -2.45 5.85 2.31
C CYS A 141 -3.97 5.68 2.21
N ASN A 142 -4.44 5.16 1.07
CA ASN A 142 -5.87 5.06 0.76
C ASN A 142 -6.30 3.59 0.58
N ASN A 143 -7.44 3.24 1.19
CA ASN A 143 -8.09 1.94 1.03
C ASN A 143 -8.43 1.60 -0.43
N SER A 144 -8.51 2.61 -1.30
CA SER A 144 -8.67 2.43 -2.76
C SER A 144 -7.59 1.55 -3.40
N TYR A 145 -6.42 1.36 -2.79
CA TYR A 145 -5.41 0.42 -3.30
C TYR A 145 -5.79 -1.05 -3.07
N ILE A 146 -6.49 -1.36 -1.99
CA ILE A 146 -6.71 -2.75 -1.56
C ILE A 146 -8.08 -3.27 -2.01
N PHE A 147 -9.15 -2.55 -1.66
CA PHE A 147 -10.51 -3.09 -1.80
C PHE A 147 -10.93 -3.42 -3.23
N PRO A 148 -10.58 -2.64 -4.27
CA PRO A 148 -10.97 -2.98 -5.63
C PRO A 148 -10.34 -4.30 -6.12
N GLY A 149 -9.05 -4.51 -5.86
CA GLY A 149 -8.35 -5.73 -6.27
C GLY A 149 -8.82 -6.97 -5.50
N VAL A 150 -8.94 -6.85 -4.17
CA VAL A 150 -9.48 -7.93 -3.32
C VAL A 150 -10.92 -8.26 -3.69
N GLY A 151 -11.77 -7.24 -3.88
CA GLY A 151 -13.17 -7.41 -4.28
C GLY A 151 -13.34 -8.07 -5.64
N LEU A 152 -12.49 -7.70 -6.63
CA LEU A 152 -12.47 -8.32 -7.95
C LEU A 152 -12.18 -9.82 -7.86
N ALA A 153 -11.14 -10.20 -7.11
CA ALA A 153 -10.78 -11.61 -6.92
C ALA A 153 -11.87 -12.41 -6.19
N ILE A 154 -12.39 -11.87 -5.07
CA ILE A 154 -13.44 -12.54 -4.28
C ILE A 154 -14.67 -12.81 -5.15
N THR A 155 -15.09 -11.81 -5.93
CA THR A 155 -16.30 -11.89 -6.74
C THR A 155 -16.14 -12.90 -7.88
N LEU A 156 -15.05 -12.80 -8.65
CA LEU A 156 -14.87 -13.60 -9.86
C LEU A 156 -14.43 -15.04 -9.56
N CYS A 157 -13.59 -15.24 -8.54
CA CYS A 157 -13.13 -16.58 -8.14
C CYS A 157 -14.06 -17.24 -7.11
N GLN A 158 -15.12 -16.54 -6.68
CA GLN A 158 -16.09 -16.98 -5.67
C GLN A 158 -15.38 -17.47 -4.39
N ILE A 159 -14.51 -16.60 -3.84
CA ILE A 159 -13.67 -16.93 -2.69
C ILE A 159 -14.54 -16.97 -1.41
N ARG A 160 -14.52 -18.10 -0.70
CA ARG A 160 -15.18 -18.24 0.60
C ARG A 160 -14.46 -19.28 1.47
N PRO A 161 -14.20 -19.00 2.77
CA PRO A 161 -14.38 -17.72 3.47
C PRO A 161 -13.36 -16.65 3.02
N VAL A 162 -13.65 -15.38 3.32
CA VAL A 162 -12.70 -14.28 3.13
C VAL A 162 -11.73 -14.27 4.31
N LEU A 163 -10.55 -14.82 4.09
CA LEU A 163 -9.51 -14.98 5.11
C LEU A 163 -8.72 -13.68 5.31
N GLN A 164 -8.20 -13.47 6.53
CA GLN A 164 -7.41 -12.28 6.87
C GLN A 164 -6.08 -12.24 6.09
N GLU A 165 -5.53 -13.41 5.78
CA GLU A 165 -4.32 -13.60 4.98
C GLU A 165 -4.46 -13.01 3.57
N LEU A 166 -5.68 -12.92 3.01
CA LEU A 166 -5.89 -12.31 1.70
C LEU A 166 -5.50 -10.83 1.70
N PHE A 167 -5.69 -10.14 2.83
CA PHE A 167 -5.30 -8.73 2.97
C PHE A 167 -3.80 -8.55 3.20
N VAL A 168 -3.11 -9.52 3.81
CA VAL A 168 -1.64 -9.53 3.89
C VAL A 168 -1.06 -9.61 2.48
N ILE A 169 -1.53 -10.58 1.70
CA ILE A 169 -1.07 -10.81 0.33
C ILE A 169 -1.36 -9.60 -0.57
N ALA A 170 -2.52 -8.96 -0.39
CA ALA A 170 -2.84 -7.73 -1.09
C ALA A 170 -1.87 -6.58 -0.73
N ALA A 171 -1.48 -6.46 0.55
CA ALA A 171 -0.54 -5.45 1.01
C ALA A 171 0.90 -5.73 0.52
N GLU A 172 1.34 -6.99 0.51
CA GLU A 172 2.62 -7.42 -0.08
C GLU A 172 2.66 -7.07 -1.56
N CYS A 173 1.64 -7.48 -2.31
CA CYS A 173 1.55 -7.17 -3.73
C CYS A 173 1.54 -5.67 -4.00
N LEU A 174 0.88 -4.86 -3.17
CA LEU A 174 0.87 -3.40 -3.29
C LEU A 174 2.28 -2.81 -3.09
N ALA A 175 3.04 -3.30 -2.12
CA ALA A 175 4.41 -2.86 -1.87
C ALA A 175 5.32 -3.14 -3.07
N ASP A 176 5.14 -4.29 -3.72
CA ASP A 176 5.86 -4.67 -4.94
C ASP A 176 5.52 -3.80 -6.17
N GLN A 177 4.44 -3.02 -6.11
CA GLN A 177 4.07 -2.08 -7.20
C GLN A 177 4.73 -0.70 -7.05
N VAL A 178 5.55 -0.47 -6.02
CA VAL A 178 6.23 0.82 -5.81
C VAL A 178 7.58 0.81 -6.53
N ASP A 179 7.72 1.64 -7.56
CA ASP A 179 8.98 1.78 -8.30
C ASP A 179 10.00 2.62 -7.52
N GLU A 180 11.30 2.42 -7.79
CA GLU A 180 12.38 3.23 -7.20
C GLU A 180 12.18 4.74 -7.45
N LYS A 181 11.66 5.11 -8.63
CA LYS A 181 11.35 6.50 -8.99
C LYS A 181 10.28 7.15 -8.08
N ASP A 182 9.40 6.33 -7.50
CA ASP A 182 8.38 6.78 -6.55
C ASP A 182 9.02 7.00 -5.17
N LEU A 183 9.92 6.10 -4.76
CA LEU A 183 10.71 6.23 -3.53
C LEU A 183 11.61 7.47 -3.58
N ASP A 184 12.22 7.77 -4.73
CA ASP A 184 13.11 8.93 -4.95
C ASP A 184 12.44 10.28 -4.65
N VAL A 185 11.12 10.36 -4.83
CA VAL A 185 10.32 11.56 -4.53
C VAL A 185 9.57 11.43 -3.20
N GLY A 186 9.84 10.39 -2.42
CA GLY A 186 9.24 10.17 -1.11
C GLY A 186 7.85 9.55 -1.12
N ARG A 187 7.40 8.97 -2.25
CA ARG A 187 6.13 8.21 -2.30
C ARG A 187 6.36 6.79 -1.85
N VAL A 188 5.52 6.33 -0.92
CA VAL A 188 5.49 4.93 -0.45
C VAL A 188 4.29 4.14 -0.99
N PHE A 189 3.56 4.73 -1.92
CA PHE A 189 2.46 4.10 -2.65
C PHE A 189 2.63 4.41 -4.13
N PRO A 190 2.19 3.52 -5.03
CA PRO A 190 2.23 3.78 -6.47
C PRO A 190 1.34 4.98 -6.82
N PRO A 191 1.49 5.59 -8.00
CA PRO A 191 0.63 6.69 -8.43
C PRO A 191 -0.84 6.25 -8.57
N LEU A 192 -1.79 7.09 -8.14
CA LEU A 192 -3.23 6.79 -8.24
C LEU A 192 -3.73 6.57 -9.68
N ARG A 193 -3.04 7.10 -10.70
CA ARG A 193 -3.37 6.83 -12.10
C ARG A 193 -3.22 5.35 -12.49
N ASP A 194 -2.35 4.63 -11.77
CA ASP A 194 -2.02 3.23 -12.04
C ASP A 194 -2.90 2.27 -11.22
N ILE A 195 -3.89 2.81 -10.47
CA ILE A 195 -4.73 2.06 -9.53
C ILE A 195 -5.46 0.87 -10.16
N ARG A 196 -5.83 0.96 -11.44
CA ARG A 196 -6.48 -0.15 -12.15
C ARG A 196 -5.53 -1.32 -12.37
N ASN A 197 -4.28 -1.03 -12.73
CA ASN A 197 -3.24 -2.05 -12.92
C ASN A 197 -2.85 -2.67 -11.57
N VAL A 198 -2.71 -1.83 -10.53
CA VAL A 198 -2.47 -2.28 -9.14
C VAL A 198 -3.60 -3.20 -8.67
N SER A 199 -4.86 -2.83 -8.94
CA SER A 199 -6.03 -3.65 -8.57
C SER A 199 -6.03 -5.00 -9.27
N LEU A 200 -5.67 -5.05 -10.56
CA LEU A 200 -5.54 -6.30 -11.30
C LEU A 200 -4.42 -7.17 -10.72
N ALA A 201 -3.25 -6.59 -10.45
CA ALA A 201 -2.11 -7.30 -9.87
C ALA A 201 -2.48 -7.93 -8.50
N ILE A 202 -3.11 -7.16 -7.62
CA ILE A 202 -3.62 -7.64 -6.33
C ILE A 202 -4.64 -8.77 -6.55
N ALA A 203 -5.59 -8.59 -7.46
CA ALA A 203 -6.62 -9.59 -7.73
C ALA A 203 -6.00 -10.92 -8.20
N VAL A 204 -4.97 -10.87 -9.05
CA VAL A 204 -4.24 -12.06 -9.51
C VAL A 204 -3.54 -12.77 -8.36
N HIS A 205 -2.84 -12.04 -7.49
CA HIS A 205 -2.12 -12.63 -6.35
C HIS A 205 -3.09 -13.26 -5.34
N VAL A 206 -4.17 -12.54 -5.00
CA VAL A 206 -5.22 -13.02 -4.11
C VAL A 206 -5.91 -14.26 -4.69
N ALA A 207 -6.24 -14.26 -5.99
CA ALA A 207 -6.86 -15.39 -6.66
C ALA A 207 -5.95 -16.62 -6.69
N LYS A 208 -4.67 -16.46 -7.07
CA LYS A 208 -3.67 -17.55 -7.08
C LYS A 208 -3.55 -18.18 -5.69
N TYR A 209 -3.45 -17.35 -4.64
CA TYR A 209 -3.39 -17.85 -3.27
C TYR A 209 -4.69 -18.57 -2.87
N ALA A 210 -5.85 -18.00 -3.16
CA ALA A 210 -7.14 -18.59 -2.82
C ALA A 210 -7.37 -19.95 -3.49
N TYR A 211 -6.96 -20.10 -4.76
CA TYR A 211 -6.96 -21.41 -5.44
C TYR A 211 -6.00 -22.40 -4.76
N SER A 212 -4.79 -21.97 -4.40
CA SER A 212 -3.83 -22.83 -3.68
C SER A 212 -4.34 -23.30 -2.31
N LYS A 213 -5.22 -22.52 -1.68
CA LYS A 213 -5.86 -22.84 -0.40
C LYS A 213 -7.17 -23.62 -0.54
N GLY A 214 -7.65 -23.85 -1.76
CA GLY A 214 -8.90 -24.57 -2.00
C GLY A 214 -10.14 -23.83 -1.49
N ILE A 215 -10.12 -22.49 -1.45
CA ILE A 215 -11.24 -21.65 -0.98
C ILE A 215 -11.95 -20.91 -2.13
N CYS A 216 -11.55 -21.17 -3.38
CA CYS A 216 -12.28 -20.73 -4.57
C CYS A 216 -13.41 -21.72 -4.90
N HIS A 217 -14.55 -21.21 -5.34
CA HIS A 217 -15.69 -22.02 -5.78
C HIS A 217 -16.00 -21.88 -7.27
N TYR A 218 -15.33 -20.95 -7.96
CA TYR A 218 -15.40 -20.86 -9.41
C TYR A 218 -14.52 -21.95 -10.03
N GLU A 219 -15.16 -22.97 -10.60
CA GLU A 219 -14.53 -24.13 -11.22
C GLU A 219 -15.02 -24.34 -12.67
N PRO A 220 -14.15 -24.83 -13.59
CA PRO A 220 -12.74 -25.16 -13.35
C PRO A 220 -11.87 -23.92 -13.17
N GLN A 221 -10.78 -24.02 -12.39
CA GLN A 221 -9.77 -22.96 -12.29
C GLN A 221 -9.35 -22.45 -13.69
N PRO A 222 -9.42 -21.14 -13.96
CA PRO A 222 -8.94 -20.57 -15.22
C PRO A 222 -7.48 -20.92 -15.48
N LYS A 223 -7.16 -21.34 -16.72
CA LYS A 223 -5.77 -21.63 -17.13
C LYS A 223 -4.88 -20.40 -17.01
N ASP A 224 -5.42 -19.25 -17.39
CA ASP A 224 -4.78 -17.95 -17.25
C ASP A 224 -5.69 -17.07 -16.38
N ILE A 225 -5.33 -16.95 -15.11
CA ILE A 225 -6.08 -16.17 -14.12
C ILE A 225 -6.02 -14.68 -14.45
N GLU A 226 -4.88 -14.19 -14.94
CA GLU A 226 -4.70 -12.77 -15.22
C GLU A 226 -5.53 -12.33 -16.43
N LEU A 227 -5.50 -13.12 -17.50
CA LEU A 227 -6.38 -12.89 -18.65
C LEU A 227 -7.85 -12.97 -18.27
N TYR A 228 -8.24 -13.96 -17.45
CA TYR A 228 -9.61 -14.11 -16.97
C TYR A 228 -10.08 -12.88 -16.17
N LEU A 229 -9.28 -12.40 -15.21
CA LEU A 229 -9.64 -11.25 -14.38
C LEU A 229 -9.67 -9.95 -15.19
N SER A 230 -8.66 -9.71 -16.04
CA SER A 230 -8.57 -8.49 -16.84
C SER A 230 -9.72 -8.34 -17.84
N GLN A 231 -10.15 -9.42 -18.49
CA GLN A 231 -11.29 -9.41 -19.41
C GLN A 231 -12.64 -9.15 -18.73
N LYS A 232 -12.71 -9.33 -17.40
CA LYS A 232 -13.93 -9.09 -16.61
C LYS A 232 -13.94 -7.72 -15.93
N MET A 233 -12.85 -6.96 -16.02
CA MET A 233 -12.84 -5.57 -15.56
C MET A 233 -13.76 -4.72 -16.44
N TYR A 234 -14.47 -3.78 -15.82
CA TYR A 234 -15.37 -2.87 -16.54
C TYR A 234 -14.61 -2.04 -17.57
N ASP A 235 -15.07 -2.08 -18.82
CA ASP A 235 -14.63 -1.22 -19.93
C ASP A 235 -15.54 0.01 -20.01
N PRO A 236 -15.02 1.24 -19.84
CA PRO A 236 -15.82 2.45 -19.94
C PRO A 236 -16.20 2.84 -21.38
N ASN A 237 -15.70 2.13 -22.40
CA ASN A 237 -16.05 2.41 -23.79
C ASN A 237 -17.51 2.04 -24.09
N TYR A 238 -18.16 2.84 -24.93
CA TYR A 238 -19.51 2.53 -25.38
C TYR A 238 -19.54 1.25 -26.22
N LEU A 239 -20.45 0.35 -25.84
CA LEU A 239 -20.74 -0.83 -26.64
C LEU A 239 -21.60 -0.48 -27.85
N PRO A 240 -21.44 -1.20 -28.97
CA PRO A 240 -22.35 -1.04 -30.11
C PRO A 240 -23.78 -1.39 -29.66
N VAL A 241 -24.69 -0.45 -29.90
CA VAL A 241 -26.14 -0.65 -29.62
C VAL A 241 -26.88 -1.25 -30.81
N MET A 242 -26.24 -1.28 -31.98
CA MET A 242 -26.76 -1.90 -33.17
C MET A 242 -26.49 -3.41 -33.12
N PRO A 243 -27.43 -4.24 -33.60
CA PRO A 243 -27.23 -5.69 -33.65
C PRO A 243 -26.10 -6.04 -34.62
N ASP A 244 -25.37 -7.10 -34.31
CA ASP A 244 -24.39 -7.67 -35.23
C ASP A 244 -25.11 -8.21 -36.47
N VAL A 245 -24.70 -7.73 -37.65
CA VAL A 245 -25.20 -8.21 -38.94
C VAL A 245 -24.15 -9.15 -39.53
N TYR A 246 -24.57 -10.37 -39.86
CA TYR A 246 -23.73 -11.36 -40.52
C TYR A 246 -24.50 -12.05 -41.65
N ASP A 247 -23.78 -12.43 -42.70
CA ASP A 247 -24.37 -13.11 -43.86
C ASP A 247 -24.58 -14.60 -43.58
N TRP A 248 -25.70 -15.14 -44.07
CA TRP A 248 -25.92 -16.58 -44.13
C TRP A 248 -25.21 -17.20 -45.35
N PRO A 249 -24.81 -18.48 -45.30
CA PRO A 249 -24.32 -19.18 -46.47
C PRO A 249 -25.33 -19.12 -47.62
N LEU A 250 -24.84 -18.75 -48.82
CA LEU A 250 -25.66 -18.65 -50.03
C LEU A 250 -26.38 -19.99 -50.31
N GLY A 251 -27.71 -19.94 -50.44
CA GLY A 251 -28.56 -21.12 -50.75
C GLY A 251 -29.33 -21.71 -49.56
N VAL A 252 -29.22 -21.14 -48.35
CA VAL A 252 -30.03 -21.56 -47.17
C VAL A 252 -31.30 -20.73 -47.01
N THR A 253 -31.38 -19.58 -47.67
CA THR A 253 -32.48 -18.61 -47.54
C THR A 253 -33.35 -18.54 -48.81
N ASP A 254 -33.68 -19.67 -49.41
CA ASP A 254 -34.85 -19.72 -50.29
C ASP A 254 -36.08 -19.88 -49.40
N ALA A 255 -36.63 -18.74 -48.95
CA ALA A 255 -37.90 -18.72 -48.26
C ALA A 255 -38.96 -19.30 -49.21
N VAL A 256 -39.50 -20.47 -48.86
CA VAL A 256 -40.65 -21.09 -49.53
C VAL A 256 -41.82 -20.10 -49.42
N SER A 257 -42.10 -19.39 -50.51
CA SER A 257 -43.26 -18.49 -50.67
C SER A 257 -44.55 -19.26 -50.89
#